data_AF-A0A9D7DGM7-F1
#
_entry.id   AF-A0A9D7DGM7-F1
#
_cell.length_a   1.000
_cell.length_b   1.000
_cell.length_c   1.000
_cell.angle_alpha   90.00
_cell.angle_beta   90.00
_cell.angle_gamma   90.00
#
_symmetry.space_group_name_H-M   'P 1'
#
loop_
_entity.id
_entity.type
_entity.pdbx_description
1 polymer ?
#
loop_
_entity_poly.entity_id
_entity_poly.type
_entity_poly.pdbx_seq_one_letter_code
_entity_poly.pdbx_strand_id
1 'polypeptide(L)' 'MEGGAELLGHFIKRDLWDEARVIIAPVRYMAGTPAPLFNNASVRTLASGPDKIDFHTHQQAPAEEWSW' A
#
# COMPACT_ATOMS: atom_id res chain seq x y z
N MET A 1 -1.64 -7.93 -6.64
CA MET A 1 -2.19 -7.24 -7.83
C MET A 1 -1.34 -6.01 -8.09
N GLU A 2 -0.81 -5.80 -9.29
CA GLU A 2 0.09 -4.68 -9.61
C GLU A 2 -0.52 -3.68 -10.62
N GLY A 3 -1.86 -3.63 -10.75
CA GLY A 3 -2.53 -2.82 -11.77
C GLY A 3 -2.24 -1.31 -11.74
N GLY A 4 -2.82 -0.55 -12.68
CA GLY A 4 -2.77 0.92 -12.67
C GLY A 4 -3.59 1.55 -11.54
N ALA A 5 -3.42 2.86 -11.32
CA ALA A 5 -4.03 3.58 -10.18
C ALA A 5 -5.56 3.43 -10.08
N GLU A 6 -6.27 3.42 -11.20
CA GLU A 6 -7.72 3.24 -11.21
C GLU A 6 -8.14 1.83 -10.74
N LEU A 7 -7.50 0.80 -11.29
CA LEU A 7 -7.80 -0.59 -10.93
C LEU A 7 -7.47 -0.85 -9.45
N LEU A 8 -6.28 -0.44 -9.00
CA LEU A 8 -5.91 -0.56 -7.60
C LEU A 8 -6.87 0.23 -6.69
N GLY A 9 -7.25 1.44 -7.11
CA GLY A 9 -8.24 2.25 -6.39
C GLY A 9 -9.60 1.57 -6.27
N HIS A 10 -10.03 0.81 -7.29
CA HIS A 10 -11.26 0.02 -7.23
C HIS A 10 -11.20 -1.15 -6.25
N PHE A 11 -10.06 -1.85 -6.16
CA PHE A 11 -9.86 -2.92 -5.19
C PHE A 11 -9.89 -2.36 -3.77
N ILE A 12 -9.17 -1.25 -3.55
CA ILE A 12 -9.11 -0.57 -2.24
C ILE A 12 -10.50 -0.10 -1.81
N LYS A 13 -11.24 0.60 -2.69
CA LYS A 13 -12.57 1.13 -2.36
C LYS A 13 -13.64 0.07 -2.14
N ARG A 14 -13.46 -1.12 -2.70
CA ARG A 14 -14.43 -2.22 -2.60
C ARG A 14 -13.98 -3.30 -1.63
N ASP A 15 -12.90 -3.07 -0.89
CA ASP A 15 -12.47 -4.00 0.15
C ASP A 15 -12.13 -5.40 -0.42
N LEU A 16 -11.66 -5.45 -1.67
CA LEU A 16 -11.34 -6.68 -2.41
C LEU A 16 -9.84 -7.04 -2.32
N TRP A 17 -9.21 -6.78 -1.19
CA TRP A 17 -7.77 -6.95 -1.00
C TRP A 17 -7.45 -7.32 0.44
N ASP A 18 -6.41 -8.11 0.65
CA ASP A 18 -5.96 -8.51 1.99
C ASP A 18 -4.76 -7.67 2.45
N GLU A 19 -3.74 -7.58 1.58
CA GLU A 19 -2.51 -6.81 1.81
C GLU A 19 -2.24 -5.82 0.67
N ALA A 20 -1.74 -4.64 1.02
CA ALA A 20 -1.09 -3.73 0.10
C ALA A 20 0.30 -3.35 0.61
N ARG A 21 1.28 -3.39 -0.28
CA ARG A 21 2.65 -2.93 -0.04
C ARG A 21 2.90 -1.68 -0.86
N VAL A 22 3.17 -0.57 -0.19
CA VAL A 22 3.39 0.73 -0.82
C VAL A 22 4.86 1.08 -0.72
N ILE A 23 5.54 1.13 -1.86
CA ILE A 23 6.95 1.50 -1.96
C ILE A 23 7.04 2.99 -2.25
N ILE A 24 7.72 3.73 -1.38
CA ILE A 24 7.81 5.19 -1.40
C ILE A 24 9.28 5.57 -1.50
N ALA A 25 9.66 6.11 -2.65
CA ALA A 25 10.96 6.72 -2.87
C ALA A 25 11.03 8.12 -2.23
N PRO A 26 12.23 8.62 -1.88
CA PRO A 26 12.38 9.97 -1.32
C PRO A 26 12.12 11.08 -2.34
N VAL A 27 12.11 10.74 -3.64
CA VAL A 27 11.84 11.68 -4.73
C VAL A 27 10.36 12.07 -4.75
N ARG A 28 10.08 13.36 -4.96
CA ARG A 28 8.72 13.88 -5.11
C ARG A 28 8.47 14.30 -6.55
N TYR A 29 7.42 13.72 -7.13
CA TYR A 29 6.90 14.17 -8.42
C TYR A 29 5.77 15.18 -8.20
N MET A 30 5.84 16.34 -8.88
CA MET A 30 4.84 17.42 -8.73
C MET A 30 3.63 17.24 -9.65
N ALA A 31 3.67 16.30 -10.58
CA ALA A 31 2.61 16.01 -11.54
C ALA A 31 2.66 14.52 -11.96
N GLY A 32 1.54 14.01 -12.47
CA GLY A 32 1.37 12.63 -12.90
C GLY A 32 0.06 12.01 -12.41
N THR A 33 -0.09 10.70 -12.58
CA THR A 33 -1.23 9.95 -12.02
C THR A 33 -1.00 9.72 -10.52
N PRO A 34 -1.88 10.23 -9.63
CA PRO A 34 -1.74 10.00 -8.20
C PRO A 34 -1.84 8.52 -7.85
N ALA A 35 -1.03 8.07 -6.90
CA ALA A 35 -1.19 6.75 -6.30
C ALA A 35 -2.52 6.67 -5.54
N PRO A 36 -3.16 5.49 -5.47
CA PRO A 36 -4.31 5.27 -4.60
C PRO A 36 -3.97 5.62 -3.14
N LEU A 37 -4.94 6.21 -2.45
CA LEU A 37 -4.79 6.58 -1.04
C LEU A 37 -5.36 5.48 -0.14
N PHE A 38 -4.66 5.20 0.95
CA PHE A 38 -5.09 4.34 2.03
C PHE A 38 -5.57 5.21 3.20
N ASN A 39 -6.78 4.93 3.72
CA ASN A 39 -7.35 5.69 4.83
C ASN A 39 -6.95 5.15 6.21
N ASN A 40 -6.19 4.06 6.25
CA ASN A 40 -5.69 3.42 7.47
C ASN A 40 -4.17 3.65 7.64
N ALA A 41 -3.72 3.58 8.89
CA ALA A 41 -2.29 3.54 9.19
C ALA A 41 -1.66 2.26 8.65
N SER A 42 -0.38 2.33 8.27
CA SER A 42 0.40 1.15 7.95
C SER A 42 0.56 0.28 9.19
N VAL A 43 0.32 -1.03 9.06
CA VAL A 43 0.53 -2.00 10.15
C VAL A 43 2.02 -2.29 10.37
N ARG A 44 2.85 -2.03 9.35
CA ARG A 44 4.29 -2.18 9.40
C ARG A 44 4.96 -1.25 8.39
N THR A 45 6.17 -0.82 8.72
CA THR A 45 7.04 -0.09 7.81
C THR A 45 8.43 -0.71 7.81
N LEU A 46 9.02 -0.89 6.64
CA LEU A 46 10.40 -1.33 6.46
C LEU A 46 11.18 -0.30 5.65
N ALA A 47 12.49 -0.24 5.86
CA ALA A 47 13.41 0.48 4.99
C ALA A 47 14.01 -0.50 3.97
N SER A 48 14.12 -0.06 2.71
CA SER A 48 14.79 -0.79 1.63
C SER A 48 15.67 0.18 0.84
N GLY A 49 16.94 0.27 1.22
CA GLY A 49 17.82 1.32 0.72
C GLY A 49 17.28 2.71 1.07
N PRO A 50 17.14 3.64 0.10
CA PRO A 50 16.57 4.96 0.34
C PRO A 50 15.03 4.96 0.41
N ASP A 51 14.41 3.84 0.04
CA ASP A 51 12.97 3.72 -0.08
C ASP A 51 12.35 3.19 1.23
N LYS A 52 11.07 3.50 1.41
CA LYS A 52 10.24 3.01 2.49
C LYS A 52 9.17 2.08 1.93
N ILE A 53 8.94 0.94 2.58
CA ILE A 53 7.87 0.01 2.25
C ILE A 53 6.86 0.03 3.41
N ASP A 54 5.68 0.60 3.16
CA ASP A 54 4.55 0.55 4.10
C ASP A 54 3.64 -0.62 3.76
N PHE A 55 3.26 -1.39 4.78
CA PHE A 55 2.33 -2.51 4.69
C PHE A 55 0.98 -2.06 5.23
N HIS A 56 -0.06 -2.24 4.44
CA HIS A 56 -1.45 -1.98 4.80
C HIS A 56 -2.24 -3.26 4.70
N THR A 57 -3.27 -3.37 5.53
CA THR A 57 -4.24 -4.47 5.50
C THR A 57 -5.63 -3.90 5.44
N HIS A 58 -6.54 -4.55 4.71
CA HIS A 58 -7.95 -4.17 4.80
C HIS A 58 -8.48 -4.50 6.20
N GLN A 59 -8.11 -5.65 6.75
CA GLN A 59 -8.48 -6.06 8.09
C GLN A 59 -7.69 -5.26 9.15
N GLN A 60 -8.26 -5.04 10.34
CA GLN A 60 -7.61 -4.28 11.42
C GLN A 60 -6.35 -4.95 11.98
N ALA A 61 -6.14 -6.24 11.70
CA ALA A 61 -4.94 -6.98 12.06
C ALA A 61 -4.43 -7.79 10.85
N PRO A 62 -3.09 -7.99 10.73
CA PRO A 62 -2.54 -9.00 9.84
C PRO A 62 -3.14 -10.37 10.16
N ALA A 63 -3.33 -11.20 9.13
CA ALA A 63 -3.79 -12.57 9.38
C ALA A 63 -2.71 -13.35 10.17
N GLU A 64 -3.14 -14.28 11.04
CA GLU A 64 -2.23 -15.02 11.93
C GLU A 64 -1.18 -15.84 11.16
N GLU A 65 -1.46 -16.17 9.89
CA GLU A 65 -0.55 -16.94 9.05
C GLU A 65 0.58 -16.10 8.43
N TRP A 66 0.55 -14.77 8.60
CA TRP A 66 1.56 -13.88 8.05
C TRP A 66 2.81 -13.91 8.93
N SER A 67 3.85 -14.58 8.44
CA SER A 67 5.07 -14.89 9.20
C SER A 67 6.11 -13.76 9.23
N TRP A 68 5.73 -12.57 8.77
CA TRP A 68 6.66 -11.44 8.65
C TRP A 68 6.49 -10.40 9.75
#